data_AF-A0A7E4UQH1-F1
#
_entry.id   AF-A0A7E4UQH1-F1
#
_cell.length_a   1.000
_cell.length_b   1.000
_cell.length_c   1.000
_cell.angle_alpha   90.00
_cell.angle_beta   90.00
_cell.angle_gamma   90.00
#
_symmetry.space_group_name_H-M   'P 1'
#
loop_
_entity.id
_entity.type
_entity.pdbx_description
1 polymer ?
#
loop_
_entity_poly.entity_id
_entity_poly.type
_entity_poly.pdbx_seq_one_letter_code
_entity_poly.pdbx_strand_id
1 'polypeptide(L)'
;MLRFYDKYDIQAAIQKLETWLPQNFTTENFFPIVKYAWQNSKESLQAMSGKIFYENAKDLACHRDFGKLEPEFITAVVRAGIVARSEAERYMLPKLDLT
;
A
#
# COMPACT_ATOMS: atom_id res chain seq x y z
N MET A 1 19.19 0.73 -7.88
CA MET A 1 19.40 -0.66 -8.37
C MET A 1 18.24 -1.53 -7.91
N LEU A 2 17.03 -1.30 -8.45
CA LEU A 2 15.83 -2.13 -8.22
C LEU A 2 15.38 -2.86 -9.50
N ARG A 3 16.08 -2.64 -10.64
CA ARG A 3 15.76 -3.20 -11.95
C ARG A 3 16.37 -4.59 -12.22
N PHE A 4 17.18 -5.13 -11.30
CA PHE A 4 17.89 -6.40 -11.52
C PHE A 4 17.17 -7.63 -10.95
N TYR A 5 16.13 -7.44 -10.14
CA TYR A 5 15.41 -8.56 -9.56
C TYR A 5 14.40 -9.22 -10.50
N ASP A 6 14.11 -8.62 -11.67
CA ASP A 6 13.12 -9.13 -12.61
C ASP A 6 13.48 -10.47 -13.30
N LYS A 7 14.70 -10.99 -13.11
CA LYS A 7 15.14 -12.27 -13.70
C LYS A 7 15.44 -13.37 -12.68
N TYR A 8 15.46 -13.06 -11.39
CA TYR A 8 15.78 -13.98 -10.30
C TYR A 8 14.84 -13.72 -9.11
N ASP A 9 13.87 -14.61 -8.91
CA ASP A 9 13.04 -14.72 -7.70
C ASP A 9 12.40 -13.41 -7.17
N ILE A 10 11.73 -12.68 -8.08
CA ILE A 10 10.96 -11.46 -7.78
C ILE A 10 9.97 -11.70 -6.64
N GLN A 11 9.40 -12.91 -6.55
CA GLN A 11 8.34 -13.22 -5.62
C GLN A 11 8.86 -13.26 -4.18
N ALA A 12 10.05 -13.82 -3.93
CA ALA A 12 10.69 -13.75 -2.61
C ALA A 12 11.05 -12.31 -2.22
N ALA A 13 11.46 -11.47 -3.18
CA ALA A 13 11.75 -10.06 -2.93
C ALA A 13 10.48 -9.27 -2.59
N ILE A 14 9.37 -9.54 -3.28
CA ILE A 14 8.06 -8.96 -2.98
C ILE A 14 7.60 -9.39 -1.58
N GLN A 15 7.66 -10.67 -1.24
CA GLN A 15 7.31 -11.14 0.10
C GLN A 15 8.15 -10.50 1.21
N LYS A 16 9.44 -10.28 0.96
CA LYS A 16 10.30 -9.53 1.89
C LYS A 16 9.87 -8.08 2.04
N LEU A 17 9.54 -7.40 0.94
CA LEU A 17 9.01 -6.04 0.98
C LEU A 17 7.68 -5.99 1.74
N GLU A 18 6.83 -7.00 1.56
CA GLU A 18 5.55 -7.12 2.23
C GLU A 18 5.69 -7.30 3.75
N THR A 19 6.70 -8.02 4.21
CA THR A 19 6.97 -8.16 5.65
C THR A 19 7.72 -6.97 6.23
N TRP A 20 8.62 -6.37 5.46
CA TRP A 20 9.51 -5.31 5.93
C TRP A 20 8.83 -3.94 5.97
N LEU A 21 8.03 -3.60 4.95
CA LEU A 21 7.44 -2.27 4.79
C LEU A 21 6.50 -1.87 5.95
N PRO A 22 5.60 -2.73 6.46
CA PRO A 22 4.76 -2.37 7.59
C PRO A 22 5.55 -2.12 8.88
N GLN A 23 6.69 -2.81 9.06
CA GLN A 23 7.51 -2.73 10.27
C GLN A 23 8.53 -1.58 10.23
N ASN A 24 8.91 -1.12 9.04
CA ASN A 24 9.93 -0.10 8.83
C ASN A 24 9.40 1.08 8.01
N PHE A 25 8.10 1.35 8.11
CA PHE A 25 7.44 2.40 7.35
C PHE A 25 8.09 3.77 7.62
N THR A 26 8.46 4.46 6.54
CA THR A 26 8.76 5.89 6.57
C THR A 26 8.13 6.55 5.35
N THR A 27 7.78 7.83 5.47
CA THR A 27 7.27 8.57 4.30
C THR A 27 8.28 8.61 3.16
N GLU A 28 9.59 8.55 3.44
CA GLU A 28 10.65 8.53 2.43
C GLU A 28 10.75 7.21 1.66
N ASN A 29 10.56 6.06 2.32
CA ASN A 29 10.64 4.75 1.67
C ASN A 29 9.32 4.32 1.04
N PHE A 30 8.20 4.89 1.49
CA PHE A 30 6.86 4.55 1.04
C PHE A 30 6.64 4.90 -0.44
N PHE A 31 6.81 6.17 -0.83
CA PHE A 31 6.48 6.61 -2.19
C PHE A 31 7.24 5.84 -3.30
N PRO A 32 8.56 5.55 -3.17
CA PRO A 32 9.26 4.71 -4.14
C PRO A 32 8.69 3.30 -4.26
N ILE A 33 8.29 2.67 -3.15
CA ILE A 33 7.74 1.31 -3.15
C ILE A 33 6.35 1.28 -3.77
N VAL A 34 5.51 2.26 -3.42
CA VAL A 34 4.19 2.41 -4.04
C VAL A 34 4.36 2.65 -5.55
N LYS A 35 5.27 3.55 -5.96
CA LYS A 35 5.52 3.80 -7.39
C LYS A 35 5.92 2.51 -8.13
N TYR A 36 6.81 1.73 -7.54
CA TYR A 36 7.22 0.44 -8.10
C TYR A 36 6.04 -0.54 -8.21
N ALA A 37 5.19 -0.64 -7.19
CA ALA A 37 4.07 -1.57 -7.15
C ALA A 37 3.05 -1.29 -8.27
N TRP A 38 2.79 -0.02 -8.61
CA TRP A 38 1.90 0.36 -9.70
C TRP A 38 2.56 0.21 -11.07
N GLN A 39 3.82 0.64 -11.23
CA GLN A 39 4.53 0.53 -12.51
C GLN A 39 4.70 -0.93 -12.99
N ASN A 40 4.71 -1.88 -12.06
CA ASN A 40 4.94 -3.30 -12.35
C ASN A 40 3.72 -4.17 -12.04
N SER A 41 2.55 -3.58 -11.86
CA SER A 41 1.27 -4.27 -11.57
C SER A 41 1.38 -5.32 -10.45
N LYS A 42 2.10 -5.00 -9.36
CA LYS A 42 2.25 -5.90 -8.20
C LYS A 42 1.08 -5.73 -7.24
N GLU A 43 -0.04 -6.39 -7.54
CA GLU A 43 -1.33 -6.23 -6.84
C GLU A 43 -1.22 -6.35 -5.30
N SER A 44 -0.43 -7.30 -4.80
CA SER A 44 -0.26 -7.51 -3.36
C SER A 44 0.43 -6.32 -2.66
N LEU A 45 1.47 -5.76 -3.29
CA LEU A 45 2.11 -4.54 -2.82
C LEU A 45 1.21 -3.31 -2.99
N GLN A 46 0.35 -3.29 -4.00
CA GLN A 46 -0.63 -2.21 -4.18
C GLN A 46 -1.65 -2.20 -3.05
N ALA A 47 -2.22 -3.36 -2.71
CA ALA A 47 -3.15 -3.50 -1.60
C ALA A 47 -2.52 -3.10 -0.27
N MET A 48 -1.30 -3.59 0.00
CA MET A 48 -0.55 -3.22 1.21
C MET A 48 -0.26 -1.73 1.29
N SER A 49 0.23 -1.14 0.20
CA SER A 49 0.54 0.29 0.15
C SER A 49 -0.71 1.14 0.33
N GLY A 50 -1.85 0.70 -0.22
CA GLY A 50 -3.15 1.34 0.00
C GLY A 50 -3.57 1.35 1.47
N LYS A 51 -3.36 0.21 2.17
CA LYS A 51 -3.63 0.12 3.61
C LYS A 51 -2.75 1.07 4.42
N ILE A 52 -1.43 1.03 4.20
CA ILE A 52 -0.48 1.91 4.89
C ILE A 52 -0.78 3.38 4.60
N PHE A 53 -1.12 3.71 3.36
CA PHE A 53 -1.51 5.06 2.98
C PHE A 53 -2.69 5.54 3.80
N TYR A 54 -3.74 4.71 3.90
CA TYR A 54 -4.95 5.06 4.61
C TYR A 54 -4.70 5.27 6.11
N GLU A 55 -3.94 4.36 6.73
CA GLU A 55 -3.57 4.43 8.14
C GLU A 55 -2.72 5.67 8.46
N ASN A 56 -1.93 6.15 7.50
CA ASN A 56 -0.99 7.27 7.67
C ASN A 56 -1.34 8.48 6.79
N ALA A 57 -2.59 8.62 6.35
CA ALA A 57 -2.97 9.57 5.30
C ALA A 57 -2.66 11.03 5.67
N LYS A 58 -2.81 11.39 6.94
CA LYS A 58 -2.49 12.74 7.44
C LYS A 58 -1.00 13.06 7.32
N ASP A 59 -0.15 12.11 7.70
CA ASP A 59 1.31 12.29 7.69
C ASP A 59 1.85 12.27 6.26
N LEU A 60 1.29 11.40 5.41
CA LEU A 60 1.64 11.30 4.01
C LEU A 60 1.17 12.51 3.20
N ALA A 61 -0.02 13.07 3.47
CA ALA A 61 -0.52 14.25 2.78
C ALA A 61 0.34 15.51 3.03
N CYS A 62 0.97 15.61 4.20
CA CYS A 62 1.88 16.69 4.54
C CYS A 62 3.30 16.50 3.96
N HIS A 63 3.61 15.34 3.36
CA HIS A 63 4.94 15.06 2.86
C HIS A 63 5.21 15.76 1.53
N ARG A 64 6.42 16.31 1.38
CA ARG A 64 6.86 17.04 0.17
C ARG A 64 6.72 16.26 -1.14
N ASP A 65 6.76 14.94 -1.07
CA ASP A 65 6.69 14.06 -2.25
C ASP A 65 5.25 13.65 -2.60
N PHE A 66 4.27 13.92 -1.72
CA PHE A 66 2.87 13.67 -2.01
C PHE A 66 2.37 14.52 -3.19
N GLY A 67 2.75 15.80 -3.23
CA GLY A 67 2.42 16.70 -4.34
C GLY A 67 3.12 16.35 -5.68
N LYS A 68 4.04 15.39 -5.67
CA LYS A 68 4.73 14.89 -6.87
C LYS A 68 4.09 13.59 -7.40
N LEU A 69 3.09 13.05 -6.70
CA LEU A 69 2.35 11.89 -7.16
C LEU A 69 1.42 12.27 -8.30
N GLU A 70 1.32 11.37 -9.27
CA GLU A 70 0.36 11.52 -10.36
C GLU A 70 -1.08 11.42 -9.81
N PRO A 71 -2.04 12.21 -10.33
CA PRO A 71 -3.41 12.19 -9.86
C PRO A 71 -4.08 10.82 -9.96
N GLU A 72 -3.78 10.04 -11.01
CA GLU A 72 -4.28 8.68 -11.15
C GLU A 72 -3.80 7.78 -10.01
N PHE A 73 -2.57 8.02 -9.56
CA PHE A 73 -1.93 7.26 -8.51
C PHE A 73 -2.51 7.58 -7.12
N ILE A 74 -2.73 8.87 -6.82
CA ILE A 74 -3.45 9.29 -5.60
C ILE A 74 -4.84 8.65 -5.58
N THR A 75 -5.54 8.70 -6.71
CA THR A 75 -6.87 8.10 -6.85
C THR A 75 -6.85 6.59 -6.60
N ALA A 76 -5.86 5.88 -7.16
CA ALA A 76 -5.73 4.44 -7.00
C ALA A 76 -5.40 4.02 -5.56
N VAL A 77 -4.50 4.74 -4.89
CA VAL A 77 -4.12 4.46 -3.50
C VAL A 77 -5.29 4.76 -2.56
N VAL A 78 -6.01 5.87 -2.77
CA VAL A 78 -7.22 6.19 -1.99
C VAL A 78 -8.31 5.15 -2.20
N ARG A 79 -8.55 4.71 -3.45
CA ARG A 79 -9.49 3.62 -3.74
C ARG A 79 -9.10 2.32 -3.04
N ALA A 80 -7.83 1.93 -3.11
CA ALA A 80 -7.33 0.73 -2.44
C ALA A 80 -7.53 0.80 -0.91
N GLY A 81 -7.30 1.97 -0.31
CA GLY A 81 -7.57 2.21 1.12
C GLY A 81 -9.05 2.06 1.49
N ILE A 82 -9.97 2.59 0.68
CA ILE A 82 -11.42 2.46 0.90
C ILE A 82 -11.86 1.00 0.83
N VAL A 83 -11.36 0.25 -0.16
CA VAL A 83 -11.66 -1.18 -0.32
C VAL A 83 -11.14 -1.98 0.89
N ALA A 84 -9.89 -1.76 1.31
CA ALA A 84 -9.30 -2.43 2.46
C ALA A 84 -10.09 -2.17 3.76
N ARG A 85 -10.60 -0.95 3.95
CA ARG A 85 -11.47 -0.61 5.08
C ARG A 85 -12.83 -1.30 5.01
N SER A 86 -13.48 -1.27 3.84
CA SER A 86 -14.77 -1.94 3.66
C SER A 86 -14.68 -3.44 3.88
N GLU A 87 -13.56 -4.07 3.52
CA GLU A 87 -13.30 -5.48 3.81
C GLU A 87 -13.08 -5.71 5.31
N ALA A 88 -12.24 -4.90 5.97
CA ALA A 88 -12.04 -4.99 7.42
C ALA A 88 -13.35 -4.84 8.20
N GLU A 89 -14.21 -3.91 7.81
CA GLU A 89 -15.52 -3.68 8.45
C GLU A 89 -16.51 -4.84 8.20
N ARG A 90 -16.44 -5.49 7.03
CA ARG A 90 -17.28 -6.67 6.70
C ARG A 90 -16.98 -7.88 7.59
N TYR A 91 -15.75 -8.02 8.06
CA TYR A 91 -15.32 -9.10 8.97
C TYR A 91 -15.38 -8.70 10.46
N MET A 92 -15.76 -7.45 10.78
CA MET A 92 -15.97 -6.94 12.15
C MET A 92 -17.46 -6.73 12.48
N LEU A 93 -18.38 -7.38 11.76
CA LEU A 93 -19.76 -7.47 12.24
C LEU A 93 -19.77 -8.34 13.51
N PRO A 94 -20.11 -7.80 14.70
CA PRO A 94 -20.45 -8.67 15.81
C PRO A 94 -21.58 -9.57 15.32
N LYS A 95 -21.54 -10.86 15.69
CA LYS A 95 -22.74 -11.71 15.62
C LYS A 95 -23.82 -10.93 16.37
N LEU A 96 -24.74 -10.34 15.63
CA LEU A 96 -25.96 -9.74 16.18
C LEU A 96 -26.71 -10.90 16.81
N ASP A 97 -26.50 -11.07 18.12
CA ASP A 97 -27.29 -11.97 18.93
C ASP A 97 -28.69 -11.37 18.98
N LEU A 98 -29.60 -11.96 18.21
CA LEU A 98 -31.02 -11.62 18.17
C LEU A 98 -31.69 -12.27 19.38
N THR A 99 -31.40 -11.75 20.58
CA THR A 99 -32.30 -11.91 21.74
C THR A 99 -33.51 -11.00 21.59
#